data_AF-A0A535EL60-F1
#
_entry.id   AF-A0A535EL60-F1
#
_cell.length_a   1.000
_cell.length_b   1.000
_cell.length_c   1.000
_cell.angle_alpha   90.00
_cell.angle_beta   90.00
_cell.angle_gamma   90.00
#
_symmetry.space_group_name_H-M   'P 1'
#
loop_
_entity.id
_entity.type
_entity.pdbx_description
1 polymer ?
#
loop_
_entity_poly.entity_id
_entity_poly.type
_entity_poly.pdbx_seq_one_letter_code
_entity_poly.pdbx_strand_id
1 'polypeptide(L)'
;MSERETRLAADRRAAVDRLLGGRAGAAAVDGRDRIGRGRREGELPLSFAQQRLWFLDRLRPEGGEYNTALGLRLRGRLDRGALEWALGEVVGRHEVLRTVFPEREGRPRQEVREAAGDRARGAERGTSGGLEELELGGELSAGLRELARESQSSLYTVLLAGLSVLLWRYTGGEEVRVGTVVAGRPRSELEGLVGFFVNTLVMRVG
;
A
#
# COMPACT_ATOMS: atom_id res chain seq x y z
N MET A 1 20.44 30.49 -3.68
CA MET A 1 20.35 29.01 -3.64
C MET A 1 21.34 28.49 -4.65
N SER A 2 22.41 27.86 -4.17
CA SER A 2 23.78 27.99 -4.71
C SER A 2 24.25 26.71 -5.43
N GLU A 3 25.03 26.87 -6.51
CA GLU A 3 25.63 25.79 -7.36
C GLU A 3 26.24 24.60 -6.59
N ARG A 4 26.65 24.83 -5.33
CA ARG A 4 27.11 23.78 -4.40
C ARG A 4 26.05 22.74 -4.07
N GLU A 5 24.80 23.15 -3.88
CA GLU A 5 23.67 22.25 -3.58
C GLU A 5 23.34 21.37 -4.80
N THR A 6 23.42 21.96 -6.00
CA THR A 6 23.15 21.28 -7.26
C THR A 6 24.21 20.21 -7.56
N ARG A 7 25.49 20.51 -7.28
CA ARG A 7 26.60 19.56 -7.45
C ARG A 7 26.53 18.41 -6.44
N LEU A 8 26.19 18.70 -5.18
CA LEU A 8 26.03 17.68 -4.15
C LEU A 8 24.85 16.73 -4.43
N ALA A 9 23.76 17.26 -4.99
CA ALA A 9 22.63 16.45 -5.44
C ALA A 9 23.00 15.53 -6.63
N ALA A 10 23.80 16.04 -7.58
CA ALA A 10 24.29 15.25 -8.72
C ALA A 10 25.24 14.12 -8.28
N ASP A 11 26.18 14.41 -7.38
CA ASP A 11 27.13 13.43 -6.85
C ASP A 11 26.43 12.32 -6.04
N ARG A 12 25.40 12.68 -5.25
CA ARG A 12 24.56 11.72 -4.52
C ARG A 12 23.73 10.84 -5.45
N ARG A 13 23.16 11.42 -6.51
CA ARG A 13 22.40 10.66 -7.51
C ARG A 13 23.26 9.65 -8.25
N ALA A 14 24.46 10.06 -8.66
CA ALA A 14 25.46 9.15 -9.25
C ALA A 14 25.95 8.07 -8.26
N ALA A 15 25.94 8.34 -6.95
CA ALA A 15 26.23 7.34 -5.92
C ALA A 15 25.08 6.32 -5.77
N VAL A 16 23.83 6.78 -5.77
CA VAL A 16 22.64 5.90 -5.75
C VAL A 16 22.59 5.01 -7.00
N ASP A 17 22.82 5.56 -8.20
CA ASP A 17 22.84 4.78 -9.44
C ASP A 17 23.96 3.71 -9.43
N ARG A 18 25.13 4.03 -8.87
CA ARG A 18 26.22 3.04 -8.67
C ARG A 18 25.85 1.95 -7.67
N LEU A 19 25.11 2.29 -6.60
CA LEU A 19 24.65 1.32 -5.59
C LEU A 19 23.50 0.44 -6.09
N LEU A 20 22.64 0.98 -6.96
CA LEU A 20 21.51 0.26 -7.57
C LEU A 20 21.88 -0.49 -8.86
N GLY A 21 23.08 -0.23 -9.40
CA GLY A 21 23.64 -0.73 -10.66
C GLY A 21 23.87 -2.24 -10.75
N GLY A 22 22.80 -3.02 -10.60
CA GLY A 22 22.83 -4.46 -10.83
C GLY A 22 21.52 -5.22 -10.54
N ARG A 23 20.50 -4.61 -9.91
CA ARG A 23 19.22 -5.31 -9.63
C ARG A 23 17.94 -4.53 -9.91
N ALA A 24 18.02 -3.27 -10.31
CA ALA A 24 16.85 -2.54 -10.81
C ALA A 24 16.60 -2.93 -12.27
N GLY A 25 16.06 -4.12 -12.49
CA GLY A 25 15.31 -4.41 -13.71
C GLY A 25 14.06 -3.52 -13.71
N ALA A 26 14.23 -2.26 -14.10
CA ALA A 26 13.10 -1.44 -14.51
C ALA A 26 12.55 -2.15 -15.76
N ALA A 27 11.52 -2.96 -15.57
CA ALA A 27 10.66 -3.35 -16.68
C ALA A 27 10.30 -2.05 -17.40
N ALA A 28 10.75 -1.91 -18.64
CA ALA A 28 10.47 -0.74 -19.45
C ALA A 28 8.95 -0.62 -19.56
N VAL A 29 8.36 0.32 -18.82
CA VAL A 29 6.94 0.63 -18.91
C VAL A 29 6.73 1.22 -20.30
N ASP A 30 6.02 0.50 -21.18
CA ASP A 30 5.69 0.99 -22.51
C ASP A 30 4.99 2.35 -22.40
N GLY A 31 5.37 3.31 -23.24
CA GLY A 31 4.89 4.68 -23.18
C GLY A 31 3.37 4.82 -23.37
N ARG A 32 2.72 3.78 -23.90
CA ARG A 32 1.25 3.68 -24.09
C ARG A 32 0.49 3.37 -22.81
N ASP A 33 1.17 2.83 -21.80
CA ASP A 33 0.63 2.46 -20.48
C ASP A 33 0.92 3.56 -19.44
N ARG A 34 0.87 4.83 -19.84
CA ARG A 34 1.13 5.96 -18.94
C ARG A 34 -0.14 6.72 -18.64
N ILE A 35 -0.48 6.80 -17.36
CA ILE A 35 -1.56 7.68 -16.89
C ILE A 35 -1.17 9.12 -17.23
N GLY A 36 -1.95 9.75 -18.09
CA GLY A 36 -1.81 11.16 -18.43
C GLY A 36 -1.98 12.03 -17.18
N ARG A 37 -1.20 13.12 -17.10
CA ARG A 37 -1.32 14.07 -15.99
C ARG A 37 -2.70 14.74 -16.06
N GLY A 38 -3.55 14.49 -15.07
CA GLY A 38 -4.85 15.17 -14.96
C GLY A 38 -4.68 16.66 -14.67
N ARG A 39 -5.69 17.48 -15.03
CA ARG A 39 -5.75 18.90 -14.66
C ARG A 39 -5.74 19.00 -13.14
N ARG A 40 -4.84 19.83 -12.60
CA ARG A 40 -4.62 20.04 -11.14
C ARG A 40 -5.20 21.37 -10.65
N GLU A 41 -6.05 21.99 -11.44
CA GLU A 41 -6.66 23.27 -11.11
C GLU A 41 -7.96 23.04 -10.33
N GLY A 42 -8.10 23.74 -9.21
CA GLY A 42 -9.28 23.65 -8.34
C GLY A 42 -9.17 22.58 -7.27
N GLU A 43 -10.31 22.23 -6.69
CA GLU A 43 -10.39 21.32 -5.55
C GLU A 43 -10.12 19.88 -5.97
N LEU A 44 -9.20 19.21 -5.27
CA LEU A 44 -8.91 17.80 -5.48
C LEU A 44 -9.72 16.95 -4.49
N PRO A 45 -10.78 16.25 -4.92
CA PRO A 45 -11.56 15.40 -4.03
C PRO A 45 -10.76 14.17 -3.59
N LEU A 46 -11.09 13.61 -2.42
CA LEU A 46 -10.61 12.28 -2.01
C LEU A 46 -11.33 11.21 -2.83
N SER A 47 -10.64 10.10 -3.12
CA SER A 47 -11.29 8.87 -3.59
C SER A 47 -12.19 8.29 -2.49
N PHE A 48 -13.14 7.42 -2.86
CA PHE A 48 -14.00 6.75 -1.88
C PHE A 48 -13.21 6.00 -0.80
N ALA A 49 -12.12 5.34 -1.19
CA ALA A 49 -11.26 4.61 -0.27
C ALA A 49 -10.53 5.57 0.71
N GLN A 50 -10.06 6.73 0.22
CA GLN A 50 -9.48 7.78 1.06
C GLN A 50 -10.53 8.41 2.00
N GLN A 51 -11.75 8.67 1.52
CA GLN A 51 -12.85 9.21 2.34
C GLN A 51 -13.20 8.27 3.48
N ARG A 52 -13.26 6.96 3.22
CA ARG A 52 -13.49 5.93 4.24
C ARG A 52 -12.43 5.98 5.34
N LEU A 53 -11.13 6.00 4.97
CA LEU A 53 -10.06 6.08 5.95
C LEU A 53 -10.07 7.39 6.73
N TRP A 54 -10.30 8.52 6.06
CA TRP A 54 -10.42 9.83 6.71
C TRP A 54 -11.56 9.84 7.74
N PHE A 55 -12.71 9.26 7.41
CA PHE A 55 -13.83 9.13 8.34
C PHE A 55 -13.49 8.25 9.55
N LEU A 56 -12.81 7.11 9.32
CA LEU A 56 -12.40 6.20 10.39
C LEU A 56 -11.38 6.84 11.34
N ASP A 57 -10.42 7.58 10.79
CA ASP A 57 -9.45 8.39 11.56
C ASP A 57 -10.17 9.42 12.44
N ARG A 58 -11.21 10.09 11.92
CA ARG A 58 -12.03 11.02 12.72
C ARG A 58 -12.79 10.36 13.87
N LEU A 59 -13.21 9.10 13.70
CA LEU A 59 -13.90 8.36 14.77
C LEU A 59 -12.93 7.92 15.87
N ARG A 60 -11.65 7.69 15.54
CA ARG A 60 -10.60 7.28 16.48
C ARG A 60 -9.27 7.98 16.16
N PRO A 61 -9.11 9.27 16.53
CA PRO A 61 -7.94 10.06 16.13
C PRO A 61 -6.61 9.59 16.72
N GLU A 62 -6.64 8.80 17.78
CA GLU A 62 -5.45 8.24 18.45
C GLU A 62 -5.18 6.78 18.02
N GLY A 63 -5.94 6.27 17.06
CA GLY A 63 -5.94 4.87 16.63
C GLY A 63 -4.92 4.57 15.53
N GLY A 64 -3.97 3.69 15.83
CA GLY A 64 -2.96 3.24 14.86
C GLY A 64 -3.40 2.11 13.93
N GLU A 65 -4.69 1.75 13.84
CA GLU A 65 -5.14 0.50 13.21
C GLU A 65 -4.87 0.43 11.69
N TYR A 66 -4.75 1.58 11.03
CA TYR A 66 -4.51 1.66 9.58
C TYR A 66 -3.07 2.04 9.21
N ASN A 67 -2.16 2.04 10.19
CA ASN A 67 -0.74 2.28 9.94
C ASN A 67 -0.08 1.03 9.35
N THR A 68 0.43 1.13 8.12
CA THR A 68 1.28 0.09 7.53
C THR A 68 2.73 0.33 7.97
N ALA A 69 3.24 -0.52 8.87
CA ALA A 69 4.62 -0.45 9.34
C ALA A 69 5.53 -1.42 8.58
N LEU A 70 6.70 -0.95 8.17
CA LEU A 70 7.77 -1.77 7.60
C LEU A 70 9.03 -1.63 8.47
N GLY A 71 9.52 -2.76 8.99
CA GLY A 71 10.81 -2.83 9.70
C GLY A 71 11.90 -3.35 8.78
N LEU A 72 12.99 -2.59 8.62
CA LEU A 72 14.16 -2.99 7.85
C LEU A 72 15.39 -3.10 8.73
N ARG A 73 16.15 -4.19 8.59
CA ARG A 73 17.45 -4.36 9.25
C ARG A 73 18.57 -4.10 8.26
N LEU A 74 19.29 -3.00 8.44
CA LEU A 74 20.47 -2.65 7.64
C LEU A 74 21.74 -3.11 8.37
N ARG A 75 22.66 -3.75 7.66
CA ARG A 75 23.95 -4.21 8.19
C ARG A 75 25.09 -3.45 7.53
N GLY A 76 26.09 -3.03 8.31
CA GLY A 76 27.25 -2.28 7.84
C GLY A 76 27.21 -0.80 8.23
N ARG A 77 28.06 0.02 7.60
CA ARG A 77 28.12 1.47 7.85
C ARG A 77 26.97 2.15 7.08
N LEU A 78 26.10 2.84 7.81
CA LEU A 78 25.01 3.62 7.24
C LEU A 78 25.44 5.07 7.04
N ASP A 79 25.38 5.56 5.81
CA ASP A 79 25.43 7.01 5.55
C ASP A 79 24.04 7.60 5.77
N ARG A 80 23.86 8.27 6.91
CA ARG A 80 22.59 8.88 7.31
C ARG A 80 22.18 10.01 6.37
N GLY A 81 23.13 10.81 5.88
CA GLY A 81 22.83 11.93 4.98
C GLY A 81 22.39 11.46 3.60
N ALA A 82 22.96 10.36 3.11
CA ALA A 82 22.51 9.71 1.88
C ALA A 82 21.10 9.09 2.04
N LEU A 83 20.81 8.46 3.19
CA LEU A 83 19.49 7.90 3.49
C LEU A 83 18.42 9.00 3.58
N GLU A 84 18.68 10.06 4.34
CA GLU A 84 17.78 11.21 4.47
C GLU A 84 17.50 11.84 3.10
N TRP A 85 18.53 12.01 2.27
CA TRP A 85 18.38 12.52 0.90
C TRP A 85 17.53 11.59 0.02
N ALA A 86 17.80 10.28 0.03
CA ALA A 86 17.05 9.30 -0.77
C ALA A 86 15.57 9.23 -0.35
N LEU A 87 15.27 9.28 0.95
CA LEU A 87 13.90 9.38 1.45
C LEU A 87 13.24 10.69 1.00
N GLY A 88 13.98 11.80 1.04
CA GLY A 88 13.53 13.10 0.52
C GLY A 88 13.16 13.04 -0.97
N GLU A 89 13.97 12.38 -1.80
CA GLU A 89 13.68 12.17 -3.22
C GLU A 89 12.41 11.34 -3.44
N VAL A 90 12.19 10.29 -2.65
CA VAL A 90 10.95 9.48 -2.71
C VAL A 90 9.74 10.34 -2.33
N VAL A 91 9.81 11.10 -1.23
CA VAL A 91 8.71 12.00 -0.82
C VAL A 91 8.45 13.08 -1.87
N GLY A 92 9.50 13.69 -2.43
CA GLY A 92 9.39 14.69 -3.50
C GLY A 92 8.76 14.13 -4.77
N ARG A 93 9.16 12.91 -5.17
CA ARG A 93 8.66 12.22 -6.36
C ARG A 93 7.18 11.84 -6.26
N HIS A 94 6.70 11.47 -5.07
CA HIS A 94 5.35 10.94 -4.89
C HIS A 94 4.43 11.95 -4.19
N GLU A 95 3.54 12.60 -4.96
CA GLU A 95 2.56 13.58 -4.43
C GLU A 95 1.78 13.06 -3.22
N VAL A 96 1.35 11.80 -3.26
CA VAL A 96 0.58 11.16 -2.19
C VAL A 96 1.29 11.15 -0.83
N LEU A 97 2.63 11.13 -0.80
CA LEU A 97 3.41 11.12 0.44
C LEU A 97 3.51 12.51 1.09
N ARG A 98 3.12 13.55 0.35
CA ARG A 98 3.09 14.95 0.80
C ARG A 98 1.69 15.55 0.71
N THR A 99 0.66 14.73 0.54
CA THR A 99 -0.74 15.16 0.58
C THR A 99 -1.25 15.18 2.02
N VAL A 100 -1.94 16.25 2.39
CA VAL A 100 -2.73 16.34 3.61
C VAL A 100 -4.23 16.41 3.28
N PHE A 101 -5.08 16.10 4.25
CA PHE A 101 -6.54 15.99 4.05
C PHE A 101 -7.32 16.96 4.95
N PRO A 102 -7.19 18.28 4.78
CA PRO A 102 -7.94 19.25 5.59
C PRO A 102 -9.43 19.15 5.28
N GLU A 103 -10.23 19.50 6.29
CA GLU A 103 -11.66 19.71 6.14
C GLU A 103 -11.93 21.19 5.80
N ARG A 104 -12.68 21.43 4.72
CA ARG A 104 -13.12 22.77 4.30
C ARG A 104 -14.60 22.68 3.94
N GLU A 105 -15.42 23.53 4.55
CA GLU A 105 -16.88 23.54 4.33
C GLU A 105 -17.54 22.16 4.58
N GLY A 106 -17.07 21.44 5.61
CA GLY A 106 -17.60 20.13 5.98
C GLY A 106 -17.22 18.98 5.03
N ARG A 107 -16.28 19.21 4.10
CA ARG A 107 -15.82 18.18 3.14
C ARG A 107 -14.30 18.02 3.20
N PRO A 108 -13.78 16.78 3.20
CA PRO A 108 -12.34 16.55 3.11
C PRO A 108 -11.85 16.80 1.68
N ARG A 109 -10.64 17.36 1.56
CA ARG A 109 -10.01 17.68 0.27
C ARG A 109 -8.54 17.28 0.29
N GLN A 110 -7.99 16.93 -0.86
CA GLN A 110 -6.55 16.66 -1.00
C GLN A 110 -5.82 17.98 -1.19
N GLU A 111 -4.84 18.26 -0.34
CA GLU A 111 -3.95 19.40 -0.49
C GLU A 111 -2.51 18.89 -0.55
N VAL A 112 -1.92 18.94 -1.75
CA VAL A 112 -0.56 18.49 -2.00
C VAL A 112 0.41 19.58 -1.53
N ARG A 113 1.28 19.25 -0.57
CA ARG A 113 2.28 20.16 -0.01
C ARG A 113 3.60 20.05 -0.75
N GLU A 114 4.41 21.10 -0.73
CA GLU A 114 5.83 20.95 -1.04
C GLU A 114 6.49 19.97 -0.06
N ALA A 115 7.53 19.26 -0.53
CA ALA A 115 8.26 18.32 0.29
C ALA A 115 9.03 19.08 1.38
N ALA A 116 8.40 19.22 2.54
CA ALA A 116 9.05 19.65 3.78
C ALA A 116 9.59 18.43 4.51
N GLY A 117 10.71 18.61 5.23
CA GLY A 117 11.48 17.55 5.88
C GLY A 117 10.73 16.70 6.90
N ASP A 118 11.48 15.84 7.59
CA ASP A 118 10.96 14.81 8.48
C ASP A 118 10.01 15.38 9.55
N ARG A 119 8.80 14.82 9.63
CA ARG A 119 7.87 15.05 10.74
C ARG A 119 7.85 13.79 11.58
N ALA A 120 8.13 13.95 12.87
CA ALA A 120 8.00 12.85 13.82
C ALA A 120 6.61 12.21 13.70
N ARG A 121 6.55 10.91 13.38
CA ARG A 121 5.32 10.13 13.50
C ARG A 121 5.00 10.00 14.99
N GLY A 122 3.77 10.38 15.37
CA GLY A 122 3.27 10.12 16.71
C GLY A 122 3.29 8.61 17.00
N ALA A 123 3.79 8.24 18.17
CA ALA A 123 3.71 6.86 18.64
C ALA A 123 2.30 6.62 19.19
N GLU A 124 1.39 6.19 18.34
CA GLU A 124 0.00 5.94 18.69
C GLU A 124 -0.21 4.48 19.13
N ARG A 125 -1.10 4.28 20.11
CA ARG A 125 -1.46 2.94 20.60
C ARG A 125 -2.49 2.35 19.63
N GLY A 126 -2.11 1.31 18.90
CA GLY A 126 -3.03 0.54 18.09
C GLY A 126 -4.03 -0.26 18.93
N THR A 127 -5.11 -0.72 18.30
CA THR A 127 -5.99 -1.75 18.86
C THR A 127 -5.18 -3.02 19.15
N SER A 128 -5.40 -3.64 20.31
CA SER A 128 -4.79 -4.92 20.68
C SER A 128 -5.32 -6.03 19.77
N GLY A 129 -4.48 -6.57 18.89
CA GLY A 129 -4.74 -7.78 18.11
C GLY A 129 -3.61 -8.79 18.27
N GLY A 130 -3.95 -10.08 18.21
CA GLY A 130 -2.98 -11.17 18.14
C GLY A 130 -2.90 -11.73 16.71
N LEU A 131 -1.73 -12.23 16.34
CA LEU A 131 -1.55 -13.01 15.12
C LEU A 131 -1.17 -14.43 15.52
N GLU A 132 -1.97 -15.39 15.06
CA GLU A 132 -1.65 -16.81 15.14
C GLU A 132 -1.31 -17.28 13.73
N GLU A 133 -0.11 -17.84 13.56
CA GLU A 133 0.35 -18.36 12.28
C GLU A 133 -0.11 -19.80 12.12
N LEU A 134 -0.77 -20.09 10.99
CA LEU A 134 -1.14 -21.44 10.59
C LEU A 134 -0.31 -21.84 9.38
N GLU A 135 0.55 -22.84 9.55
CA GLU A 135 1.29 -23.45 8.45
C GLU A 135 0.52 -24.64 7.87
N LEU A 136 0.31 -24.64 6.55
CA LEU A 136 -0.23 -25.79 5.84
C LEU A 136 0.91 -26.68 5.38
N GLY A 137 0.96 -27.92 5.86
CA GLY A 137 1.98 -28.90 5.47
C GLY A 137 2.09 -29.08 3.95
N GLY A 138 3.28 -29.48 3.48
CA GLY A 138 3.58 -29.57 2.04
C GLY A 138 2.61 -30.45 1.26
N GLU A 139 2.22 -31.59 1.83
CA GLU A 139 1.24 -32.52 1.24
C GLU A 139 -0.15 -31.89 1.10
N LEU A 140 -0.67 -31.28 2.16
CA LEU A 140 -1.96 -30.57 2.13
C LEU A 140 -1.93 -29.42 1.13
N SER A 141 -0.85 -28.64 1.13
CA SER A 141 -0.65 -27.53 0.19
C SER A 141 -0.57 -28.00 -1.26
N ALA A 142 -0.04 -29.19 -1.52
CA ALA A 142 -0.02 -29.79 -2.86
C ALA A 142 -1.43 -30.24 -3.26
N GLY A 143 -2.12 -30.99 -2.39
CA GLY A 143 -3.48 -31.45 -2.63
C GLY A 143 -4.48 -30.31 -2.88
N LEU A 144 -4.37 -29.20 -2.14
CA LEU A 144 -5.21 -28.01 -2.37
C LEU A 144 -4.97 -27.36 -3.74
N ARG A 145 -3.72 -27.36 -4.23
CA ARG A 145 -3.38 -26.84 -5.56
C ARG A 145 -3.85 -27.79 -6.67
N GLU A 146 -3.77 -29.08 -6.45
CA GLU A 146 -4.30 -30.10 -7.36
C GLU A 146 -5.82 -29.97 -7.47
N LEU A 147 -6.54 -29.90 -6.35
CA LEU A 147 -7.97 -29.66 -6.31
C LEU A 147 -8.37 -28.38 -7.05
N ALA A 148 -7.59 -27.29 -6.89
CA ALA A 148 -7.81 -26.06 -7.62
C ALA A 148 -7.69 -26.28 -9.15
N ARG A 149 -6.69 -27.04 -9.59
CA ARG A 149 -6.52 -27.39 -11.02
C ARG A 149 -7.66 -28.26 -11.53
N GLU A 150 -8.03 -29.32 -10.82
CA GLU A 150 -9.10 -30.25 -11.21
C GLU A 150 -10.46 -29.56 -11.33
N SER A 151 -10.76 -28.66 -10.39
CA SER A 151 -11.98 -27.85 -10.39
C SER A 151 -11.93 -26.63 -11.32
N GLN A 152 -10.84 -26.43 -12.06
CA GLN A 152 -10.59 -25.25 -12.90
C GLN A 152 -10.79 -23.92 -12.14
N SER A 153 -10.44 -23.91 -10.86
CA SER A 153 -10.60 -22.76 -9.97
C SER A 153 -9.26 -22.25 -9.46
N SER A 154 -9.28 -21.11 -8.77
CA SER A 154 -8.07 -20.58 -8.13
C SER A 154 -7.86 -21.24 -6.76
N LEU A 155 -6.60 -21.31 -6.29
CA LEU A 155 -6.31 -21.73 -4.91
C LEU A 155 -7.09 -20.89 -3.88
N TYR A 156 -7.28 -19.60 -4.18
CA TYR A 156 -8.11 -18.70 -3.38
C TYR A 156 -9.56 -19.20 -3.28
N THR A 157 -10.17 -19.63 -4.39
CA THR A 157 -11.53 -20.17 -4.41
C THR A 157 -11.65 -21.44 -3.56
N VAL A 158 -10.68 -22.34 -3.67
CA VAL A 158 -10.64 -23.58 -2.86
C VAL A 158 -10.53 -23.27 -1.38
N LEU A 159 -9.60 -22.39 -0.99
CA LEU A 159 -9.43 -21.98 0.41
C LEU A 159 -10.66 -21.25 0.96
N LEU A 160 -11.27 -20.38 0.14
CA LEU A 160 -12.50 -19.68 0.50
C LEU A 160 -13.65 -20.66 0.74
N ALA A 161 -13.81 -21.66 -0.14
CA ALA A 161 -14.83 -22.70 0.03
C ALA A 161 -14.60 -23.49 1.33
N GLY A 162 -13.36 -23.89 1.62
CA GLY A 162 -13.00 -24.54 2.88
C GLY A 162 -13.33 -23.68 4.10
N LEU A 163 -13.01 -22.38 4.06
CA LEU A 163 -13.36 -21.43 5.11
C LEU A 163 -14.87 -21.27 5.25
N SER A 164 -15.63 -21.18 4.15
CA SER A 164 -17.09 -21.07 4.19
C SER A 164 -17.73 -22.30 4.83
N VAL A 165 -17.26 -23.50 4.51
CA VAL A 165 -17.73 -24.74 5.16
C VAL A 165 -17.42 -24.73 6.66
N LEU A 166 -16.22 -24.31 7.05
CA LEU A 166 -15.84 -24.16 8.46
C LEU A 166 -16.79 -23.19 9.17
N LEU A 167 -16.99 -22.00 8.61
CA LEU A 167 -17.87 -20.98 9.17
C LEU A 167 -19.32 -21.45 9.27
N TRP A 168 -19.83 -22.18 8.27
CA TRP A 168 -21.16 -22.76 8.33
C TRP A 168 -21.31 -23.73 9.50
N ARG A 169 -20.32 -24.61 9.71
CA ARG A 169 -20.32 -25.54 10.85
C ARG A 169 -20.27 -24.87 12.21
N TYR A 170 -19.55 -23.76 12.33
CA TYR A 170 -19.43 -23.04 13.61
C TYR A 170 -20.61 -22.11 13.91
N THR A 171 -21.25 -21.57 12.88
CA THR A 171 -22.33 -20.57 13.05
C THR A 171 -23.73 -21.15 12.90
N GLY A 172 -23.88 -22.31 12.26
CA GLY A 172 -25.17 -22.92 11.94
C GLY A 172 -26.00 -22.13 10.91
N GLY A 173 -25.46 -21.05 10.33
CA GLY A 173 -26.18 -20.16 9.42
C GLY A 173 -26.10 -20.61 7.97
N GLU A 174 -27.21 -20.54 7.24
CA GLU A 174 -27.30 -20.98 5.82
C GLU A 174 -26.55 -20.07 4.83
N GLU A 175 -26.10 -18.89 5.25
CA GLU A 175 -25.38 -17.93 4.39
C GLU A 175 -24.18 -17.35 5.11
N VAL A 176 -23.00 -17.42 4.48
CA VAL A 176 -21.77 -16.82 5.00
C VAL A 176 -21.35 -15.64 4.13
N ARG A 177 -21.10 -14.49 4.75
CA ARG A 177 -20.56 -13.28 4.09
C ARG A 177 -19.13 -13.05 4.54
N VAL A 178 -18.20 -13.11 3.59
CA VAL A 178 -16.77 -12.94 3.84
C VAL A 178 -16.28 -11.70 3.10
N GLY A 179 -15.65 -10.78 3.85
CA GLY A 179 -14.93 -9.66 3.25
C GLY A 179 -13.60 -10.11 2.70
N THR A 180 -13.29 -9.74 1.45
CA THR A 180 -11.99 -9.96 0.83
C THR A 180 -11.39 -8.63 0.38
N VAL A 181 -10.06 -8.59 0.35
CA VAL A 181 -9.31 -7.40 -0.01
C VAL A 181 -8.78 -7.56 -1.44
N VAL A 182 -9.15 -6.65 -2.33
CA VAL A 182 -8.63 -6.60 -3.70
C VAL A 182 -7.63 -5.45 -3.84
N ALA A 183 -6.55 -5.67 -4.59
CA ALA A 183 -5.49 -4.68 -4.77
C ALA A 183 -5.96 -3.39 -5.46
N GLY A 184 -7.04 -3.46 -6.23
CA GLY A 184 -7.64 -2.31 -6.94
C GLY A 184 -6.76 -1.72 -8.03
N ARG A 185 -5.85 -2.53 -8.60
CA ARG A 185 -4.97 -2.17 -9.71
C ARG A 185 -5.28 -3.02 -10.96
N PRO A 186 -6.46 -2.85 -11.58
CA PRO A 186 -6.84 -3.68 -12.73
C PRO A 186 -6.10 -3.31 -14.02
N ARG A 187 -5.33 -2.22 -14.02
CA ARG A 187 -4.60 -1.74 -15.20
C ARG A 187 -3.11 -1.58 -14.89
N SER A 188 -2.26 -1.90 -15.86
CA SER A 188 -0.80 -1.92 -15.74
C SER A 188 -0.22 -0.55 -15.38
N GLU A 189 -0.85 0.53 -15.82
CA GLU A 189 -0.40 1.91 -15.59
C GLU A 189 -0.44 2.28 -14.09
N LEU A 190 -1.19 1.52 -13.29
CA LEU A 190 -1.28 1.70 -11.85
C LEU A 190 -0.17 1.01 -11.08
N GLU A 191 0.52 0.00 -11.61
CA GLU A 191 1.43 -0.86 -10.83
C GLU A 191 2.58 -0.09 -10.17
N GLY A 192 3.15 0.91 -10.86
CA GLY A 192 4.25 1.73 -10.37
C GLY A 192 3.84 2.88 -9.43
N LEU A 193 2.55 3.03 -9.10
CA LEU A 193 2.05 4.15 -8.33
C LEU A 193 1.94 3.86 -6.83
N VAL A 194 2.43 4.79 -6.01
CA VAL A 194 2.15 4.83 -4.58
C VAL A 194 0.76 5.44 -4.38
N GLY A 195 -0.09 4.82 -3.56
CA GLY A 195 -1.44 5.28 -3.27
C GLY A 195 -2.32 4.21 -2.63
N PHE A 196 -3.50 4.62 -2.16
CA PHE A 196 -4.48 3.72 -1.55
C PHE A 196 -5.50 3.25 -2.59
N PHE A 197 -5.20 2.13 -3.25
CA PHE A 197 -6.03 1.51 -4.29
C PHE A 197 -6.87 0.34 -3.76
N VAL A 198 -6.52 -0.16 -2.58
CA VAL A 198 -7.14 -1.35 -1.99
C VAL A 198 -8.63 -1.13 -1.74
N ASN A 199 -9.44 -2.12 -2.08
CA ASN A 199 -10.87 -2.10 -1.81
C ASN A 199 -11.31 -3.41 -1.13
N THR A 200 -12.37 -3.33 -0.32
CA THR A 200 -13.00 -4.49 0.30
C THR A 200 -14.22 -4.89 -0.53
N LEU A 201 -14.27 -6.15 -0.98
CA LEU A 201 -15.46 -6.73 -1.60
C LEU A 201 -16.09 -7.70 -0.61
N VAL A 202 -17.43 -7.71 -0.53
CA VAL A 202 -18.16 -8.70 0.26
C VAL A 202 -18.59 -9.81 -0.69
N MET A 203 -18.10 -11.02 -0.42
CA MET A 203 -18.55 -12.21 -1.14
C MET A 203 -19.62 -12.90 -0.31
N ARG A 204 -20.72 -13.21 -0.99
CA ARG A 204 -21.77 -14.06 -0.46
C ARG A 204 -21.49 -15.48 -0.94
N VAL A 205 -21.32 -16.42 0.00
CA VAL A 205 -21.16 -17.84 -0.28
C VAL A 205 -22.34 -18.56 0.36
N GLY A 206 -23.08 -19.31 -0.46
CA GLY A 206 -24.25 -20.11 -0.07
C GLY A 206 -24.29 -21.40 -0.86
#